data_AF-A0A832TVD9-F1
#
_entry.id   AF-A0A832TVD9-F1
#
_cell.length_a   1.000
_cell.length_b   1.000
_cell.length_c   1.000
_cell.angle_alpha   90.00
_cell.angle_beta   90.00
_cell.angle_gamma   90.00
#
_symmetry.space_group_name_H-M   'P 1'
#
loop_
_entity.id
_entity.type
_entity.pdbx_description
1 polymer ?
#
loop_
_entity_poly.entity_id
_entity_poly.type
_entity_poly.pdbx_seq_one_letter_code
_entity_poly.pdbx_strand_id
1 'polypeptide(L)'
;MTLKNALGVPFIFSVDSIEDHRSHGANAPYNMAIKGIEWLGFYECSAITVKSEWMCDEIKKIYNVPEEKIRFIAPNKNGWITSLLKVYTEISGGSAPK
;
A
#
# COMPACT_ATOMS: atom_id res chain seq x y z
N MET A 1 -14.09 6.22 0.96
CA MET A 1 -15.12 5.81 -0.03
C MET A 1 -15.03 6.71 -1.27
N THR A 2 -14.03 6.56 -2.15
CA THR A 2 -13.83 7.61 -3.19
C THR A 2 -13.43 7.12 -4.59
N LEU A 3 -12.48 6.19 -4.77
CA LEU A 3 -12.09 5.72 -6.13
C LEU A 3 -12.49 4.27 -6.41
N LYS A 4 -12.18 3.35 -5.49
CA LYS A 4 -12.56 1.93 -5.57
C LYS A 4 -14.06 1.74 -5.77
N ASN A 5 -14.87 2.44 -4.99
CA ASN A 5 -16.33 2.31 -5.05
C ASN A 5 -16.94 3.01 -6.27
N ALA A 6 -16.27 4.05 -6.79
CA ALA A 6 -16.71 4.73 -8.01
C ALA A 6 -16.40 3.91 -9.26
N LEU A 7 -15.25 3.23 -9.30
CA LEU A 7 -14.77 2.49 -10.46
C LEU A 7 -15.14 0.99 -10.43
N GLY A 8 -15.54 0.46 -9.28
CA GLY A 8 -15.86 -0.95 -9.12
C GLY A 8 -14.65 -1.88 -9.32
N VAL A 9 -13.43 -1.34 -9.30
CA VAL A 9 -12.19 -2.11 -9.49
C VAL A 9 -11.39 -2.19 -8.18
N PRO A 10 -10.68 -3.31 -7.94
CA PRO A 10 -9.78 -3.41 -6.81
C PRO A 10 -8.67 -2.35 -6.84
N PHE A 11 -8.25 -1.91 -5.66
CA PHE A 11 -7.19 -0.92 -5.49
C PHE A 11 -5.99 -1.57 -4.78
N ILE A 12 -4.81 -1.52 -5.38
CA ILE A 12 -3.55 -1.94 -4.76
C ILE A 12 -2.72 -0.70 -4.49
N PHE A 13 -2.15 -0.59 -3.30
CA PHE A 13 -1.39 0.58 -2.87
C PHE A 13 0.09 0.24 -2.67
N SER A 14 0.96 0.79 -3.50
CA SER A 14 2.41 0.62 -3.36
C SER A 14 2.99 1.76 -2.52
N VAL A 15 3.72 1.41 -1.46
CA VAL A 15 4.28 2.38 -0.51
C VAL A 15 5.79 2.34 -0.54
N ASP A 16 6.36 3.46 -0.99
CA ASP A 16 7.81 3.71 -1.03
C ASP A 16 8.31 4.49 0.18
N SER A 17 7.43 5.28 0.79
CA SER A 17 7.73 6.12 1.95
C SER A 17 6.44 6.53 2.63
N ILE A 18 6.54 6.89 3.91
CA ILE A 18 5.45 7.47 4.70
C ILE A 18 5.84 8.84 5.24
N GLU A 19 4.84 9.69 5.48
CA GLU A 19 5.06 11.08 5.86
C GLU A 19 5.80 11.22 7.20
N ASP A 20 5.55 10.32 8.17
CA ASP A 20 6.24 10.27 9.47
C ASP A 20 7.77 10.13 9.35
N HIS A 21 8.29 9.64 8.23
CA HIS A 21 9.72 9.53 7.96
C HIS A 21 10.25 10.53 6.93
N ARG A 22 9.37 11.16 6.15
CA ARG A 22 9.78 12.14 5.13
C ARG A 22 9.94 13.54 5.68
N SER A 23 9.12 13.93 6.65
CA SER A 23 9.00 15.33 7.05
C SER A 23 9.38 15.56 8.51
N HIS A 24 10.27 16.54 8.71
CA HIS A 24 10.57 17.09 10.02
C HIS A 24 9.39 17.98 10.45
N GLY A 25 8.45 17.40 11.19
CA GLY A 25 7.23 18.09 11.61
C GLY A 25 5.94 17.44 11.09
N ALA A 26 5.85 16.12 11.15
CA ALA A 26 4.69 15.32 10.71
C ALA A 26 3.32 15.76 11.30
N ASN A 27 3.31 16.64 12.31
CA ASN A 27 2.11 17.16 12.96
C ASN A 27 1.72 18.59 12.54
N ALA A 28 2.41 19.20 11.57
CA ALA A 28 1.94 20.45 10.97
C ALA A 28 0.69 20.18 10.09
N PRO A 29 -0.21 21.17 9.90
CA PRO A 29 -1.51 20.94 9.26
C PRO A 29 -1.44 20.28 7.88
N TYR A 30 -0.44 20.66 7.07
CA TYR A 30 -0.22 20.08 5.74
C TYR A 30 0.19 18.62 5.81
N ASN A 31 1.13 18.28 6.70
CA ASN A 31 1.62 16.91 6.89
C ASN A 31 0.53 16.00 7.48
N MET A 32 -0.31 16.54 8.37
CA MET A 32 -1.48 15.82 8.88
C MET A 32 -2.47 15.47 7.76
N ALA A 33 -2.67 16.36 6.79
CA ALA A 33 -3.52 16.07 5.63
C ALA A 33 -2.92 14.93 4.77
N ILE A 34 -1.60 14.94 4.55
CA ILE A 34 -0.90 13.85 3.84
C ILE A 34 -1.08 12.54 4.59
N LYS A 35 -0.82 12.51 5.90
CA LYS A 35 -1.01 11.32 6.74
C LYS A 35 -2.45 10.80 6.71
N GLY A 36 -3.43 11.69 6.67
CA GLY A 36 -4.84 11.33 6.53
C GLY A 36 -5.12 10.60 5.21
N ILE A 37 -4.51 11.05 4.11
CA ILE A 37 -4.62 10.38 2.80
C ILE A 37 -3.88 9.04 2.81
N GLU A 38 -2.70 8.97 3.40
CA GLU A 38 -1.95 7.70 3.57
C GLU A 38 -2.79 6.68 4.36
N TRP A 39 -3.31 7.08 5.52
CA TRP A 39 -4.17 6.24 6.35
C TRP A 39 -5.42 5.76 5.59
N LEU A 40 -6.08 6.65 4.85
CA LEU A 40 -7.24 6.28 4.04
C LEU A 40 -6.87 5.31 2.92
N GLY A 41 -5.71 5.51 2.29
CA GLY A 41 -5.17 4.60 1.28
C GLY A 41 -4.92 3.20 1.86
N PHE A 42 -4.30 3.13 3.04
CA PHE A 42 -4.11 1.87 3.77
C PHE A 42 -5.43 1.21 4.16
N TYR A 43 -6.43 1.99 4.55
CA TYR A 43 -7.75 1.47 4.91
C TYR A 43 -8.51 0.90 3.70
N GLU A 44 -8.57 1.63 2.58
CA GLU A 44 -9.44 1.31 1.44
C GLU A 44 -8.86 0.28 0.47
N CYS A 45 -7.53 0.15 0.37
CA CYS A 45 -6.90 -0.77 -0.58
C CYS A 45 -7.28 -2.23 -0.30
N SER A 46 -7.08 -3.10 -1.29
CA SER A 46 -7.24 -4.55 -1.15
C SER A 46 -5.91 -5.22 -0.76
N ALA A 47 -4.79 -4.66 -1.19
CA ALA A 47 -3.44 -5.09 -0.81
C ALA A 47 -2.47 -3.90 -0.83
N ILE A 48 -1.41 -4.01 -0.03
CA ILE A 48 -0.34 -3.04 0.08
C ILE A 48 0.96 -3.70 -0.36
N THR A 49 1.75 -3.06 -1.23
CA THR A 49 3.09 -3.55 -1.58
C THR A 49 4.17 -2.65 -1.00
N VAL A 50 5.19 -3.25 -0.41
CA VAL A 50 6.34 -2.54 0.18
C VAL A 50 7.65 -3.15 -0.30
N LYS A 51 8.71 -2.33 -0.33
CA LYS A 51 10.02 -2.69 -0.87
C LYS A 51 11.04 -3.16 0.17
N SER A 52 10.73 -3.07 1.46
CA SER A 52 11.61 -3.50 2.54
C SER A 52 10.82 -4.08 3.72
N GLU A 53 11.45 -4.97 4.47
CA GLU A 53 10.92 -5.48 5.74
C GLU A 53 10.74 -4.34 6.74
N TRP A 54 11.69 -3.40 6.78
CA TRP A 54 11.57 -2.20 7.60
C TRP A 54 10.29 -1.41 7.34
N MET A 55 9.93 -1.18 6.06
CA MET A 55 8.69 -0.48 5.73
C MET A 55 7.46 -1.28 6.14
N CYS A 56 7.50 -2.62 6.06
CA CYS A 56 6.44 -3.50 6.55
C CYS A 56 6.19 -3.27 8.05
N ASP A 57 7.25 -3.21 8.84
CA ASP A 57 7.16 -3.02 10.29
C ASP A 57 6.67 -1.60 10.65
N GLU A 58 7.15 -0.58 9.94
CA GLU A 58 6.75 0.81 10.19
C GLU A 58 5.27 1.05 9.86
N ILE A 59 4.74 0.53 8.74
CA ILE A 59 3.31 0.70 8.44
C ILE A 59 2.41 -0.08 9.41
N LYS A 60 2.84 -1.25 9.89
CA LYS A 60 2.13 -1.99 10.94
C LYS A 60 2.09 -1.17 12.23
N LYS A 61 3.23 -0.60 12.63
CA LYS A 61 3.39 0.12 13.89
C LYS A 61 2.68 1.47 13.90
N ILE A 62 2.83 2.26 12.84
CA ILE A 62 2.32 3.65 12.78
C ILE A 62 0.85 3.68 12.38
N TYR A 63 0.48 2.87 11.38
CA TYR A 63 -0.86 2.89 10.77
C TYR A 63 -1.75 1.72 11.20
N ASN A 64 -1.28 0.80 12.05
CA ASN A 64 -2.01 -0.40 12.50
C ASN A 64 -2.56 -1.24 11.35
N VAL A 65 -1.79 -1.34 10.27
CA VAL A 65 -2.18 -2.10 9.08
C VAL A 65 -2.14 -3.61 9.38
N PRO A 66 -3.19 -4.37 9.06
CA PRO A 66 -3.19 -5.82 9.20
C PRO A 66 -2.13 -6.49 8.31
N GLU A 67 -1.40 -7.45 8.87
CA GLU A 67 -0.29 -8.11 8.18
C GLU A 67 -0.72 -8.85 6.90
N GLU A 68 -1.92 -9.44 6.92
CA GLU A 68 -2.51 -10.15 5.78
C GLU A 68 -2.74 -9.26 4.55
N LYS A 69 -2.73 -7.93 4.73
CA LYS A 69 -2.88 -6.95 3.66
C LYS A 69 -1.55 -6.58 3.00
N ILE A 70 -0.44 -6.82 3.68
CA ILE A 70 0.89 -6.36 3.26
C ILE A 70 1.57 -7.45 2.40
N ARG A 71 2.23 -7.02 1.33
CA ARG A 71 3.00 -7.86 0.41
C ARG A 71 4.39 -7.28 0.28
N PHE A 72 5.37 -7.94 0.89
CA PHE A 72 6.77 -7.56 0.72
C PHE A 72 7.27 -8.02 -0.65
N ILE A 73 7.69 -7.07 -1.49
CA ILE A 73 8.26 -7.31 -2.81
C ILE A 73 9.62 -6.63 -2.85
N ALA A 74 10.67 -7.41 -2.58
CA ALA A 74 12.03 -6.91 -2.62
C ALA A 74 12.39 -6.46 -4.05
N PRO A 75 12.72 -5.18 -4.27
CA PRO A 75 13.23 -4.74 -5.56
C PRO A 75 14.57 -5.46 -5.82
N ASN A 76 14.82 -5.82 -7.07
CA ASN A 76 16.07 -6.46 -7.52
C ASN A 76 16.27 -7.93 -7.12
N LYS A 77 15.32 -8.59 -6.46
CA LYS A 77 15.31 -10.06 -6.42
C LYS A 77 14.86 -10.61 -7.77
N ASN A 78 15.52 -11.66 -8.26
CA ASN A 78 15.07 -12.37 -9.46
C ASN A 78 13.59 -12.78 -9.29
N GLY A 79 12.76 -12.42 -10.27
CA GLY A 79 11.32 -12.72 -10.25
C GLY A 79 10.43 -11.71 -9.51
N TRP A 80 10.93 -10.54 -9.09
CA TRP A 80 10.11 -9.54 -8.39
C TRP A 80 8.88 -9.07 -9.21
N ILE A 81 9.00 -8.96 -10.54
CA ILE A 81 7.88 -8.64 -11.43
C ILE A 81 6.82 -9.74 -11.37
N THR A 82 7.24 -11.00 -11.39
CA THR A 82 6.33 -12.16 -11.26
C THR A 82 5.59 -12.11 -9.92
N SER A 83 6.30 -11.81 -8.83
CA SER A 83 5.67 -11.62 -7.51
C SER A 83 4.65 -10.48 -7.51
N LEU A 84 4.96 -9.37 -8.17
CA LEU A 84 4.03 -8.24 -8.31
C LEU A 84 2.78 -8.65 -9.10
N LEU A 85 2.95 -9.27 -10.27
CA LEU A 85 1.84 -9.73 -11.10
C LEU A 85 0.95 -10.75 -10.38
N LYS A 86 1.53 -11.59 -9.52
CA LYS A 86 0.78 -12.52 -8.67
C LYS A 86 -0.16 -11.77 -7.73
N VAL A 87 0.29 -10.68 -7.09
CA VAL A 87 -0.57 -9.84 -6.23
C VAL A 87 -1.74 -9.26 -7.04
N TYR A 88 -1.47 -8.70 -8.23
CA TYR A 88 -2.55 -8.17 -9.09
C TYR A 88 -3.57 -9.25 -9.47
N THR A 89 -3.10 -10.45 -9.81
CA THR A 89 -3.95 -11.57 -10.24
C THR A 89 -4.80 -12.13 -9.09
N GLU A 90 -4.23 -12.23 -7.89
CA GLU A 90 -4.95 -12.65 -6.68
C GLU A 90 -6.08 -11.66 -6.35
N ILE A 91 -5.79 -10.37 -6.42
CA ILE A 91 -6.73 -9.31 -6.04
C ILE A 91 -7.81 -9.07 -7.11
N SER A 92 -7.52 -9.31 -8.39
CA SER A 92 -8.52 -9.23 -9.46
C SER A 92 -9.48 -10.43 -9.50
N GLY A 93 -9.29 -11.44 -8.64
CA GLY A 93 -10.13 -12.63 -8.61
C GLY A 93 -9.94 -13.54 -9.82
N GLY A 94 -8.77 -13.51 -10.48
CA GLY A 94 -8.45 -14.41 -11.59
C GLY A 94 -9.28 -14.21 -12.86
N SER A 95 -10.00 -13.11 -13.01
CA SER A 95 -10.64 -12.78 -14.30
C SER A 95 -9.59 -12.15 -15.21
N ALA A 96 -9.14 -12.93 -16.19
CA ALA A 96 -8.45 -12.38 -17.35
C ALA A 96 -9.30 -11.26 -17.97
N PRO A 97 -8.68 -10.20 -18.53
CA PRO A 97 -9.44 -9.20 -19.28
C PRO A 97 -10.24 -9.91 -20.38
N LYS A 98 -11.55 -9.61 -20.46
CA LYS A 98 -12.42 -10.06 -21.55
C LYS A 98 -12.01 -9.44 -22.88
#